data_AF-A0A7U9SFI4-F1
#
_entry.id   AF-A0A7U9SFI4-F1
#
_cell.length_a   1.000
_cell.length_b   1.000
_cell.length_c   1.000
_cell.angle_alpha   90.00
_cell.angle_beta   90.00
_cell.angle_gamma   90.00
#
_symmetry.space_group_name_H-M   'P 1'
#
loop_
_entity.id
_entity.type
_entity.pdbx_description
1 polymer ?
#
loop_
_entity_poly.entity_id
_entity_poly.type
_entity_poly.pdbx_seq_one_letter_code
_entity_poly.pdbx_strand_id
1 'polypeptide(L)'
;MPGGCNIGSRPIDQHLKGFRALGADVDIEYGKIIAETEHLKGKHIYFDVVSVGATINVMVAAAMAEGLTIMENVAKEPHVVDVANFLNSMGANIRGAGTDVIKIRGVQKLHGTEYSVIPDQIEAGTFMFAAAATRGDVTVLNVIPKHLEATIAKLVEIGCEVEEFDDAVRVVSKGDLRSTHVKTLPYPGFPTDMQPQIGVTLALSKGTSTITESIFENRFKYLDELARMGANVKIEGNSATIEGIRRFSGARVSAPDLRAGAALCIAGLATDGITIVDDIVYIQRGYERFEEKLRSIGAMIEKVETEKEIQKFRLKVG
;
A
#
# COMPACT_ATOMS: atom_id res chain seq x y z
N MET A 1 18.07 9.89 -10.11
CA MET A 1 16.99 10.17 -9.12
C MET A 1 15.99 9.02 -9.13
N PRO A 2 15.36 8.67 -7.98
CA PRO A 2 14.79 7.33 -7.76
C PRO A 2 13.84 6.86 -8.86
N GLY A 3 14.27 5.82 -9.57
CA GLY A 3 13.47 5.06 -10.53
C GLY A 3 12.87 3.84 -9.83
N GLY A 4 11.57 3.63 -10.03
CA GLY A 4 10.82 2.51 -9.45
C GLY A 4 9.51 2.35 -10.22
N CYS A 5 8.38 2.30 -9.52
CA CYS A 5 7.06 2.35 -10.18
C CYS A 5 6.78 3.74 -10.77
N ASN A 6 6.22 3.77 -11.98
CA ASN A 6 5.79 5.00 -12.63
C ASN A 6 4.35 5.37 -12.22
N ILE A 7 4.17 5.73 -10.93
CA ILE A 7 2.88 6.10 -10.33
C ILE A 7 2.75 7.61 -10.05
N GLY A 8 3.80 8.38 -10.29
CA GLY A 8 3.82 9.83 -10.05
C GLY A 8 5.22 10.35 -9.69
N SER A 9 5.35 11.67 -9.62
CA SER A 9 6.55 12.31 -9.07
C SER A 9 6.69 11.97 -7.59
N ARG A 10 7.93 11.72 -7.14
CA ARG A 10 8.27 11.44 -5.74
C ARG A 10 9.43 12.33 -5.35
N PRO A 11 9.15 13.61 -5.06
CA PRO A 11 10.20 14.54 -4.69
C PRO A 11 10.80 14.11 -3.34
N ILE A 12 12.08 14.37 -3.19
CA ILE A 12 12.88 14.02 -2.00
C ILE A 12 13.21 15.26 -1.15
N ASP A 13 12.64 16.41 -1.50
CA ASP A 13 12.87 17.72 -0.91
C ASP A 13 12.71 17.68 0.62
N GLN A 14 11.70 16.98 1.14
CA GLN A 14 11.46 16.85 2.57
C GLN A 14 12.60 16.08 3.28
N HIS A 15 13.24 15.10 2.62
CA HIS A 15 14.40 14.42 3.16
C HIS A 15 15.59 15.39 3.28
N LEU A 16 15.88 16.10 2.19
CA LEU A 16 17.00 17.05 2.13
C LEU A 16 16.80 18.19 3.13
N LYS A 17 15.56 18.70 3.25
CA LYS A 17 15.17 19.70 4.26
C LYS A 17 15.47 19.21 5.67
N GLY A 18 15.09 17.98 6.00
CA GLY A 18 15.35 17.39 7.31
C GLY A 18 16.84 17.22 7.61
N PHE A 19 17.62 16.71 6.66
CA PHE A 19 19.08 16.58 6.84
C PHE A 19 19.78 17.93 6.99
N ARG A 20 19.41 18.94 6.18
CA ARG A 20 19.93 20.31 6.34
C ARG A 20 19.57 20.92 7.69
N ALA A 21 18.35 20.68 8.17
CA ALA A 21 17.94 21.15 9.48
C ALA A 21 18.76 20.52 10.61
N LEU A 22 19.15 19.24 10.46
CA LEU A 22 20.07 18.56 11.38
C LEU A 22 21.54 18.98 11.23
N GLY A 23 21.87 19.90 10.31
CA GLY A 23 23.22 20.42 10.13
C GLY A 23 24.06 19.71 9.07
N ALA A 24 23.45 18.92 8.18
CA ALA A 24 24.14 18.39 7.01
C ALA A 24 24.15 19.40 5.86
N ASP A 25 25.29 19.54 5.19
CA ASP A 25 25.32 20.12 3.85
C ASP A 25 24.85 19.05 2.86
N VAL A 26 23.98 19.44 1.93
CA VAL A 26 23.31 18.49 1.04
C VAL A 26 23.28 19.02 -0.37
N ASP A 27 23.98 18.32 -1.26
CA ASP A 27 24.15 18.68 -2.64
C ASP A 27 23.72 17.58 -3.61
N ILE A 28 23.42 17.97 -4.85
CA ILE A 28 23.01 17.04 -5.92
C ILE A 28 23.99 17.16 -7.08
N GLU A 29 24.92 16.21 -7.16
CA GLU A 29 25.95 16.17 -8.19
C GLU A 29 25.82 14.90 -9.05
N TYR A 30 25.86 15.07 -10.38
CA TYR A 30 25.84 13.95 -11.34
C TYR A 30 24.70 12.93 -11.10
N GLY A 31 23.56 13.40 -10.60
CA GLY A 31 22.39 12.57 -10.29
C GLY A 31 22.48 11.77 -8.98
N LYS A 32 23.50 12.03 -8.15
CA LYS A 32 23.67 11.51 -6.79
C LYS A 32 23.29 12.56 -5.77
N ILE A 33 22.89 12.12 -4.58
CA ILE A 33 22.69 12.99 -3.41
C ILE A 33 23.91 12.79 -2.53
N ILE A 34 24.61 13.88 -2.24
CA ILE A 34 25.75 13.91 -1.32
C ILE A 34 25.28 14.66 -0.09
N ALA A 35 25.41 14.05 1.09
CA ALA A 35 25.02 14.66 2.36
C ALA A 35 26.14 14.47 3.38
N GLU A 36 26.73 15.56 3.85
CA GLU A 36 27.93 15.56 4.69
C GLU A 36 27.75 16.45 5.92
N THR A 37 28.35 16.06 7.05
CA THR A 37 28.34 16.86 8.28
C THR A 37 29.47 16.41 9.20
N GLU A 38 30.05 17.35 9.96
CA GLU A 38 30.94 16.99 11.07
C GLU A 38 30.14 16.42 12.25
N HIS A 39 28.98 17.00 12.53
CA HIS A 39 28.12 16.62 13.65
C HIS A 39 26.64 16.90 13.33
N LEU A 40 25.79 15.88 13.46
CA LEU A 40 24.34 16.07 13.42
C LEU A 40 23.88 16.71 14.74
N LYS A 41 23.05 17.75 14.64
CA LYS A 41 22.47 18.47 15.80
C LYS A 41 20.96 18.48 15.72
N GLY A 42 20.31 18.08 16.80
CA GLY A 42 18.86 18.08 16.91
C GLY A 42 18.28 19.49 16.81
N LYS A 43 17.21 19.63 16.04
CA LYS A 43 16.45 20.87 15.86
C LYS A 43 14.96 20.59 15.75
N HIS A 44 14.17 21.66 15.78
CA HIS A 44 12.77 21.62 15.39
C HIS A 44 12.64 21.69 13.87
N ILE A 45 11.92 20.72 13.29
CA ILE A 45 11.71 20.51 11.87
C ILE A 45 10.20 20.41 11.63
N TYR A 46 9.68 21.27 10.76
CA TYR A 46 8.30 21.19 10.27
C TYR A 46 8.32 20.71 8.82
N PHE A 47 7.65 19.59 8.53
CA PHE A 47 7.52 19.08 7.16
C PHE A 47 6.40 19.82 6.42
N ASP A 48 6.65 20.23 5.17
CA ASP A 48 5.67 20.99 4.38
C ASP A 48 4.53 20.07 3.89
N VAL A 49 4.86 18.81 3.64
CA VAL A 49 3.93 17.75 3.25
C VAL A 49 4.27 16.48 4.03
N VAL A 50 3.26 15.68 4.34
CA VAL A 50 3.45 14.39 5.01
C VAL A 50 4.20 13.45 4.06
N SER A 51 5.37 12.98 4.50
CA SER A 51 6.19 12.02 3.75
C SER A 51 6.68 10.91 4.67
N VAL A 52 6.26 9.68 4.39
CA VAL A 52 6.70 8.46 5.09
C VAL A 52 8.22 8.33 5.05
N GLY A 53 8.79 8.41 3.84
CA GLY A 53 10.23 8.24 3.65
C GLY A 53 11.05 9.31 4.36
N ALA A 54 10.61 10.58 4.28
CA ALA A 54 11.33 11.67 4.94
C ALA A 54 11.25 11.55 6.47
N THR A 55 10.07 11.20 6.99
CA THR A 55 9.87 10.95 8.42
C THR A 55 10.81 9.85 8.91
N ILE A 56 10.87 8.70 8.23
CA ILE A 56 11.75 7.60 8.62
C ILE A 56 13.22 8.00 8.54
N ASN A 57 13.68 8.56 7.42
CA ASN A 57 15.09 8.90 7.23
C ASN A 57 15.58 9.93 8.25
N VAL A 58 14.79 10.97 8.49
CA VAL A 58 15.16 12.03 9.45
C VAL A 58 15.10 11.50 10.88
N MET A 59 14.15 10.62 11.19
CA MET A 59 14.07 9.94 12.49
C MET A 59 15.30 9.06 12.76
N VAL A 60 15.73 8.28 11.77
CA VAL A 60 16.95 7.44 11.86
C VAL A 60 18.19 8.32 12.08
N ALA A 61 18.35 9.40 11.31
CA ALA A 61 19.47 10.33 11.48
C ALA A 61 19.45 11.02 12.86
N ALA A 62 18.27 11.44 13.31
CA ALA A 62 18.09 12.11 14.60
C ALA A 62 18.33 11.19 15.80
N ALA A 63 18.22 9.87 15.66
CA ALA A 63 18.42 8.92 16.75
C ALA A 63 19.82 9.02 17.39
N MET A 64 20.82 9.50 16.64
CA MET A 64 22.19 9.73 17.14
C MET A 64 22.66 11.19 17.01
N ALA A 65 21.76 12.12 16.68
CA ALA A 65 22.08 13.55 16.61
C ALA A 65 22.27 14.15 18.01
N GLU A 66 23.17 15.12 18.16
CA GLU A 66 23.38 15.81 19.43
C GLU A 66 22.14 16.64 19.81
N GLY A 67 21.52 16.33 20.95
CA GLY A 67 20.43 17.13 21.51
C GLY A 67 19.03 16.59 21.20
N LEU A 68 18.05 17.50 21.11
CA LEU A 68 16.64 17.18 20.92
C LEU A 68 16.19 17.57 19.52
N THR A 69 15.70 16.60 18.76
CA THR A 69 14.98 16.81 17.50
C THR A 69 13.48 16.76 17.75
N ILE A 70 12.74 17.71 17.20
CA ILE A 70 11.27 17.72 17.18
C ILE A 70 10.85 17.75 15.72
N MET A 71 10.08 16.77 15.30
CA MET A 71 9.56 16.65 13.95
C MET A 71 8.04 16.83 13.98
N GLU A 72 7.51 17.80 13.24
CA GLU A 72 6.08 18.10 13.17
C GLU A 72 5.53 17.88 11.76
N ASN A 73 4.24 17.57 11.66
CA ASN A 73 3.56 17.18 10.43
C ASN A 73 4.15 15.91 9.80
N VAL A 74 4.49 14.95 10.68
CA VAL A 74 5.11 13.67 10.31
C VAL A 74 4.10 12.64 9.84
N ALA A 75 4.61 11.63 9.14
CA ALA A 75 3.90 10.41 8.81
C ALA A 75 3.53 9.62 10.08
N LYS A 76 2.33 9.04 10.10
CA LYS A 76 1.74 8.33 11.26
C LYS A 76 1.55 6.84 11.02
N GLU A 77 1.95 6.37 9.84
CA GLU A 77 1.71 5.03 9.35
C GLU A 77 2.29 3.98 10.33
N PRO A 78 1.67 2.80 10.44
CA PRO A 78 2.12 1.75 11.33
C PRO A 78 3.60 1.37 11.17
N HIS A 79 4.13 1.38 9.94
CA HIS A 79 5.54 1.09 9.70
C HIS A 79 6.49 2.23 10.14
N VAL A 80 6.01 3.47 10.28
CA VAL A 80 6.78 4.55 10.94
C VAL A 80 6.88 4.27 12.44
N VAL A 81 5.77 3.85 13.05
CA VAL A 81 5.73 3.43 14.47
C VAL A 81 6.65 2.23 14.69
N ASP A 82 6.62 1.26 13.78
CA ASP A 82 7.46 0.05 13.87
C ASP A 82 8.95 0.38 13.83
N VAL A 83 9.39 1.28 12.92
CA VAL A 83 10.80 1.74 12.90
C VAL A 83 11.16 2.48 14.19
N ALA A 84 10.28 3.31 14.74
CA ALA A 84 10.53 3.98 16.01
C ALA A 84 10.70 2.99 17.18
N ASN A 85 9.84 1.97 17.23
CA ASN A 85 9.91 0.91 18.23
C ASN A 85 11.18 0.07 18.08
N PHE A 86 11.56 -0.27 16.84
CA PHE A 86 12.81 -0.95 16.54
C PHE A 86 14.03 -0.14 17.01
N LEU A 87 14.11 1.14 16.66
CA LEU A 87 15.20 2.02 17.10
C LEU A 87 15.24 2.14 18.64
N ASN A 88 14.08 2.26 19.29
CA ASN A 88 13.99 2.27 20.75
C ASN A 88 14.48 0.96 21.38
N SER A 89 14.19 -0.20 20.76
CA SER A 89 14.72 -1.49 21.22
C SER A 89 16.25 -1.59 21.09
N MET A 90 16.86 -0.77 20.22
CA MET A 90 18.32 -0.59 20.11
C MET A 90 18.89 0.46 21.08
N GLY A 91 18.07 1.06 21.94
CA GLY A 91 18.47 2.07 22.91
C GLY A 91 18.29 3.52 22.48
N ALA A 92 17.59 3.79 21.37
CA ALA A 92 17.18 5.16 21.01
C ALA A 92 16.17 5.73 22.02
N ASN A 93 15.93 7.05 21.96
CA ASN A 93 14.93 7.73 22.77
C ASN A 93 13.97 8.52 21.88
N ILE A 94 13.00 7.79 21.31
CA ILE A 94 12.00 8.29 20.37
C ILE A 94 10.61 8.18 21.02
N ARG A 95 9.86 9.28 20.98
CA ARG A 95 8.48 9.34 21.50
C ARG A 95 7.56 10.04 20.51
N GLY A 96 6.28 9.68 20.53
CA GLY A 96 5.24 10.33 19.72
C GLY A 96 5.05 9.76 18.31
N ALA A 97 5.73 8.66 17.96
CA ALA A 97 5.46 7.95 16.71
C ALA A 97 3.98 7.50 16.65
N GLY A 98 3.34 7.70 15.50
CA GLY A 98 1.89 7.52 15.34
C GLY A 98 1.05 8.77 15.66
N THR A 99 1.69 9.86 16.08
CA THR A 99 1.06 11.18 16.27
C THR A 99 1.62 12.20 15.27
N ASP A 100 1.08 13.42 15.26
CA ASP A 100 1.57 14.52 14.42
C ASP A 100 3.00 15.00 14.76
N VAL A 101 3.52 14.63 15.94
CA VAL A 101 4.80 15.12 16.46
C VAL A 101 5.65 13.98 17.01
N ILE A 102 6.86 13.83 16.44
CA ILE A 102 7.88 12.90 16.94
C ILE A 102 8.98 13.68 17.64
N LYS A 103 9.33 13.28 18.86
CA LYS A 103 10.42 13.87 19.65
C LYS A 103 11.52 12.84 19.85
N ILE A 104 12.75 13.22 19.53
CA ILE A 104 13.91 12.32 19.52
C ILE A 104 15.04 12.98 20.29
N ARG A 105 15.46 12.38 21.40
CA ARG A 105 16.68 12.79 22.08
C ARG A 105 17.79 11.86 21.61
N GLY A 106 18.72 12.39 20.82
CA GLY A 106 19.75 11.53 20.24
C GLY A 106 20.70 10.98 21.31
N VAL A 107 21.20 9.77 21.03
CA VAL A 107 22.06 8.99 21.93
C VAL A 107 23.45 8.79 21.31
N GLN A 108 24.46 8.55 22.15
CA GLN A 108 25.84 8.38 21.67
C GLN A 108 26.07 7.05 20.93
N LYS A 109 25.30 6.02 21.26
CA LYS A 109 25.43 4.69 20.68
C LYS A 109 24.09 3.96 20.71
N LEU A 110 23.89 3.12 19.71
CA LEU A 110 22.85 2.10 19.68
C LEU A 110 23.49 0.72 19.92
N HIS A 111 22.69 -0.27 20.30
CA HIS A 111 23.11 -1.66 20.40
C HIS A 111 22.31 -2.57 19.46
N GLY A 112 22.83 -3.77 19.20
CA GLY A 112 22.08 -4.80 18.49
C GLY A 112 20.87 -5.27 19.30
N THR A 113 19.83 -5.73 18.60
CA THR A 113 18.61 -6.26 19.21
C THR A 113 17.98 -7.30 18.30
N GLU A 114 17.15 -8.17 18.87
CA GLU A 114 16.18 -8.97 18.12
C GLU A 114 14.85 -8.22 18.08
N TYR A 115 14.17 -8.25 16.94
CA TYR A 115 12.93 -7.52 16.74
C TYR A 115 12.05 -8.21 15.70
N SER A 116 10.75 -8.29 15.97
CA SER A 116 9.77 -8.87 15.05
C SER A 116 9.07 -7.77 14.26
N VAL A 117 9.09 -7.89 12.93
CA VAL A 117 8.42 -6.94 12.03
C VAL A 117 6.90 -7.08 12.16
N ILE A 118 6.18 -5.97 12.14
CA ILE A 118 4.71 -5.98 12.14
C ILE A 118 4.14 -6.68 10.89
N PRO A 119 2.91 -7.23 10.96
CA PRO A 119 2.26 -7.78 9.78
C PRO A 119 1.99 -6.76 8.67
N ASP A 120 1.99 -7.23 7.42
CA ASP A 120 1.71 -6.39 6.25
C ASP A 120 0.20 -6.12 6.10
N GLN A 121 -0.20 -4.91 6.50
CA GLN A 121 -1.58 -4.44 6.39
C GLN A 121 -2.10 -4.37 4.93
N ILE A 122 -1.21 -4.16 3.94
CA ILE A 122 -1.61 -4.04 2.54
C ILE A 122 -1.82 -5.44 1.94
N GLU A 123 -0.97 -6.40 2.30
CA GLU A 123 -1.23 -7.80 1.96
C GLU A 123 -2.54 -8.28 2.58
N ALA A 124 -2.74 -8.04 3.88
CA ALA A 124 -3.98 -8.38 4.57
C ALA A 124 -5.21 -7.78 3.88
N GLY A 125 -5.20 -6.47 3.63
CA GLY A 125 -6.28 -5.77 2.93
C GLY A 125 -6.53 -6.33 1.53
N THR A 126 -5.50 -6.83 0.84
CA THR A 126 -5.63 -7.41 -0.50
C THR A 126 -6.43 -8.71 -0.47
N PHE A 127 -6.19 -9.59 0.52
CA PHE A 127 -7.02 -10.79 0.71
C PHE A 127 -8.44 -10.45 1.18
N MET A 128 -8.60 -9.41 1.98
CA MET A 128 -9.93 -8.91 2.39
C MET A 128 -10.76 -8.45 1.18
N PHE A 129 -10.18 -7.69 0.24
CA PHE A 129 -10.86 -7.32 -1.00
C PHE A 129 -11.00 -8.48 -1.98
N ALA A 130 -10.09 -9.46 -1.97
CA ALA A 130 -10.25 -10.68 -2.75
C ALA A 130 -11.53 -11.43 -2.31
N ALA A 131 -11.78 -11.54 -1.00
CA ALA A 131 -13.02 -12.09 -0.47
C ALA A 131 -14.24 -11.26 -0.90
N ALA A 132 -14.15 -9.93 -0.82
CA ALA A 132 -15.23 -9.03 -1.22
C ALA A 132 -15.63 -9.21 -2.69
N ALA A 133 -14.65 -9.14 -3.60
CA ALA A 133 -14.85 -9.20 -5.04
C ALA A 133 -15.34 -10.58 -5.52
N THR A 134 -14.91 -11.66 -4.86
CA THR A 134 -15.26 -13.03 -5.23
C THR A 134 -16.49 -13.59 -4.50
N ARG A 135 -17.13 -12.78 -3.63
CA ARG A 135 -18.27 -13.20 -2.79
C ARG A 135 -17.91 -14.36 -1.85
N GLY A 136 -16.69 -14.29 -1.32
CA GLY A 136 -16.11 -15.29 -0.45
C GLY A 136 -16.36 -15.05 1.04
N ASP A 137 -15.85 -15.98 1.83
CA ASP A 137 -15.75 -15.95 3.28
C ASP A 137 -14.30 -16.30 3.63
N VAL A 138 -13.52 -15.29 3.99
CA VAL A 138 -12.08 -15.44 4.21
C VAL A 138 -11.72 -14.86 5.56
N THR A 139 -10.97 -15.64 6.35
CA THR A 139 -10.33 -15.16 7.57
C THR A 139 -8.85 -14.90 7.29
N VAL A 140 -8.42 -13.65 7.43
CA VAL A 140 -7.03 -13.24 7.31
C VAL A 140 -6.40 -13.26 8.70
N LEU A 141 -5.40 -14.11 8.88
CA LEU A 141 -4.68 -14.31 10.14
C LEU A 141 -3.43 -13.45 10.22
N ASN A 142 -2.89 -13.30 11.44
CA ASN A 142 -1.68 -12.54 11.72
C ASN A 142 -1.80 -11.09 11.24
N VAL A 143 -2.82 -10.39 11.73
CA VAL A 143 -3.05 -8.97 11.43
C VAL A 143 -3.20 -8.18 12.72
N ILE A 144 -3.04 -6.87 12.61
CA ILE A 144 -3.36 -5.94 13.70
C ILE A 144 -4.57 -5.14 13.20
N PRO A 145 -5.81 -5.44 13.65
CA PRO A 145 -7.02 -4.80 13.12
C PRO A 145 -6.97 -3.27 13.17
N LYS A 146 -6.32 -2.71 14.19
CA LYS A 146 -6.10 -1.27 14.33
C LYS A 146 -5.39 -0.63 13.13
N HIS A 147 -4.50 -1.35 12.45
CA HIS A 147 -3.82 -0.87 11.24
C HIS A 147 -4.74 -0.88 10.01
N LEU A 148 -5.82 -1.65 10.05
CA LEU A 148 -6.74 -1.89 8.95
C LEU A 148 -8.03 -1.06 9.03
N GLU A 149 -8.19 -0.18 10.03
CA GLU A 149 -9.46 0.51 10.32
C GLU A 149 -10.11 1.17 9.10
N ALA A 150 -9.36 1.95 8.31
CA ALA A 150 -9.89 2.61 7.13
C ALA A 150 -10.31 1.61 6.02
N THR A 151 -9.57 0.51 5.89
CA THR A 151 -9.88 -0.58 4.94
C THR A 151 -11.16 -1.32 5.38
N ILE A 152 -11.25 -1.69 6.66
CA ILE A 152 -12.41 -2.34 7.27
C ILE A 152 -13.65 -1.46 7.12
N ALA A 153 -13.54 -0.17 7.47
CA ALA A 153 -14.65 0.78 7.37
C ALA A 153 -15.20 0.84 5.94
N LYS A 154 -14.34 0.83 4.91
CA LYS A 154 -14.79 0.82 3.52
C LYS A 154 -15.40 -0.50 3.08
N LEU A 155 -14.91 -1.64 3.55
CA LEU A 155 -15.53 -2.94 3.29
C LEU A 155 -16.93 -3.03 3.89
N VAL A 156 -17.11 -2.57 5.13
CA VAL A 156 -18.43 -2.49 5.78
C VAL A 156 -19.35 -1.52 5.03
N GLU A 157 -18.84 -0.35 4.64
CA GLU A 157 -19.62 0.66 3.91
C GLU A 157 -20.16 0.13 2.57
N ILE A 158 -19.37 -0.67 1.84
CA ILE A 158 -19.83 -1.29 0.59
C ILE A 158 -20.71 -2.53 0.81
N GLY A 159 -20.94 -2.95 2.05
CA GLY A 159 -21.87 -4.02 2.40
C GLY A 159 -21.25 -5.38 2.73
N CYS A 160 -19.93 -5.46 2.95
CA CYS A 160 -19.33 -6.69 3.49
C CYS A 160 -19.64 -6.82 5.00
N GLU A 161 -19.72 -8.05 5.48
CA GLU A 161 -19.69 -8.35 6.91
C GLU A 161 -18.23 -8.54 7.31
N VAL A 162 -17.77 -7.77 8.30
CA VAL A 162 -16.41 -7.83 8.81
C VAL A 162 -16.44 -8.10 10.30
N GLU A 163 -15.70 -9.11 10.73
CA GLU A 163 -15.55 -9.50 12.13
C GLU A 163 -14.07 -9.39 12.53
N GLU A 164 -13.80 -8.59 13.55
CA GLU A 164 -12.46 -8.36 14.08
C GLU A 164 -12.21 -9.26 15.29
N PHE A 165 -11.07 -9.97 15.27
CA PHE A 165 -10.53 -10.72 16.40
C PHE A 165 -9.21 -10.08 16.85
N ASP A 166 -8.56 -10.64 17.88
CA ASP A 166 -7.33 -10.07 18.42
C ASP A 166 -6.19 -10.00 17.38
N ASP A 167 -6.01 -11.05 16.58
CA ASP A 167 -4.94 -11.19 15.57
C ASP A 167 -5.45 -11.64 14.20
N ALA A 168 -6.76 -11.54 13.96
CA ALA A 168 -7.41 -11.97 12.73
C ALA A 168 -8.56 -11.03 12.34
N VAL A 169 -8.86 -10.98 11.04
CA VAL A 169 -10.05 -10.30 10.52
C VAL A 169 -10.74 -11.23 9.52
N ARG A 170 -12.02 -11.48 9.74
CA ARG A 170 -12.86 -12.25 8.81
C ARG A 170 -13.70 -11.31 7.97
N VAL A 171 -13.75 -11.57 6.66
CA VAL A 171 -14.54 -10.81 5.69
C VAL A 171 -15.45 -11.76 4.93
N VAL A 172 -16.75 -11.45 4.93
CA VAL A 172 -17.79 -12.18 4.20
C VAL A 172 -18.50 -11.22 3.25
N SER A 173 -18.66 -11.62 1.99
CA SER A 173 -19.40 -10.85 0.98
C SER A 173 -20.55 -11.68 0.41
N LYS A 174 -21.77 -11.16 0.53
CA LYS A 174 -22.99 -11.80 0.01
C LYS A 174 -23.28 -11.43 -1.46
N GLY A 175 -22.43 -10.60 -2.06
CA GLY A 175 -22.53 -10.18 -3.46
C GLY A 175 -23.49 -9.02 -3.74
N ASP A 176 -24.04 -8.37 -2.71
CA ASP A 176 -24.89 -7.18 -2.78
C ASP A 176 -24.11 -5.88 -2.50
N LEU A 177 -22.87 -5.82 -3.03
CA LEU A 177 -21.97 -4.69 -2.84
C LEU A 177 -22.56 -3.39 -3.40
N ARG A 178 -22.31 -2.28 -2.71
CA ARG A 178 -22.84 -0.95 -3.04
C ARG A 178 -21.73 0.03 -3.38
N SER A 179 -22.05 1.00 -4.25
CA SER A 179 -21.13 2.07 -4.58
C SER A 179 -20.81 2.96 -3.37
N THR A 180 -19.58 3.49 -3.34
CA THR A 180 -19.12 4.47 -2.35
C THR A 180 -18.19 5.49 -3.00
N HIS A 181 -17.88 6.55 -2.25
CA HIS A 181 -16.78 7.46 -2.55
C HIS A 181 -15.54 7.09 -1.72
N VAL A 182 -14.38 7.03 -2.36
CA VAL A 182 -13.09 6.78 -1.70
C VAL A 182 -12.16 7.96 -1.97
N LYS A 183 -11.55 8.51 -0.93
CA LYS A 183 -10.47 9.48 -1.06
C LYS A 183 -9.25 8.95 -0.33
N THR A 184 -8.13 8.79 -1.05
CA THR A 184 -6.87 8.40 -0.43
C THR A 184 -6.35 9.57 0.40
N LEU A 185 -5.76 9.28 1.56
CA LEU A 185 -5.21 10.27 2.47
C LEU A 185 -4.01 9.65 3.22
N PRO A 186 -3.11 10.45 3.81
CA PRO A 186 -2.12 9.94 4.76
C PRO A 186 -2.79 9.20 5.92
N TYR A 187 -2.08 8.26 6.54
CA TYR A 187 -2.63 7.50 7.68
C TYR A 187 -3.06 8.45 8.83
N PRO A 188 -4.22 8.23 9.48
CA PRO A 188 -5.10 7.05 9.45
C PRO A 188 -6.19 7.05 8.37
N GLY A 189 -6.09 7.92 7.35
CA GLY A 189 -7.02 7.92 6.23
C GLY A 189 -6.87 6.69 5.31
N PHE A 190 -7.73 6.60 4.29
CA PHE A 190 -7.72 5.43 3.40
C PHE A 190 -6.38 5.32 2.64
N PRO A 191 -5.66 4.19 2.76
CA PRO A 191 -4.32 4.08 2.22
C PRO A 191 -4.35 4.02 0.69
N THR A 192 -3.56 4.87 0.04
CA THR A 192 -3.37 4.85 -1.42
C THR A 192 -2.87 3.48 -1.93
N ASP A 193 -2.21 2.70 -1.09
CA ASP A 193 -1.76 1.34 -1.41
C ASP A 193 -2.89 0.30 -1.56
N MET A 194 -4.09 0.61 -1.05
CA MET A 194 -5.31 -0.19 -1.21
C MET A 194 -6.24 0.33 -2.32
N GLN A 195 -5.88 1.46 -2.94
CA GLN A 195 -6.69 2.15 -3.94
C GLN A 195 -7.01 1.25 -5.16
N PRO A 196 -6.07 0.48 -5.72
CA PRO A 196 -6.39 -0.44 -6.81
C PRO A 196 -7.36 -1.57 -6.41
N GLN A 197 -7.16 -2.18 -5.24
CA GLN A 197 -7.91 -3.34 -4.76
C GLN A 197 -9.38 -2.97 -4.47
N ILE A 198 -9.62 -1.82 -3.83
CA ILE A 198 -10.99 -1.31 -3.69
C ILE A 198 -11.57 -0.95 -5.05
N GLY A 199 -10.81 -0.34 -5.97
CA GLY A 199 -11.31 0.02 -7.30
C GLY A 199 -11.83 -1.16 -8.11
N VAL A 200 -11.14 -2.30 -8.06
CA VAL A 200 -11.63 -3.57 -8.64
C VAL A 200 -12.96 -3.99 -8.03
N THR A 201 -13.08 -3.89 -6.70
CA THR A 201 -14.30 -4.26 -5.97
C THR A 201 -15.46 -3.32 -6.29
N LEU A 202 -15.20 -2.01 -6.42
CA LEU A 202 -16.20 -1.00 -6.79
C LEU A 202 -16.72 -1.18 -8.23
N ALA A 203 -15.87 -1.66 -9.14
CA ALA A 203 -16.32 -2.01 -10.49
C ALA A 203 -17.31 -3.19 -10.49
N LEU A 204 -17.37 -4.01 -9.43
CA LEU A 204 -18.37 -5.07 -9.26
C LEU A 204 -19.55 -4.65 -8.34
N SER A 205 -19.54 -3.42 -7.83
CA SER A 205 -20.53 -2.93 -6.86
C SER A 205 -21.67 -2.20 -7.56
N LYS A 206 -22.91 -2.34 -7.07
CA LYS A 206 -24.08 -1.68 -7.67
C LYS A 206 -24.02 -0.16 -7.47
N GLY A 207 -24.11 0.58 -8.57
CA GLY A 207 -24.18 2.05 -8.59
C GLY A 207 -22.94 2.67 -9.21
N THR A 208 -22.76 3.97 -8.97
CA THR A 208 -21.61 4.74 -9.46
C THR A 208 -20.73 5.13 -8.29
N SER A 209 -19.48 4.70 -8.31
CA SER A 209 -18.48 5.00 -7.31
C SER A 209 -17.52 6.06 -7.82
N THR A 210 -16.87 6.78 -6.90
CA THR A 210 -15.82 7.74 -7.25
C THR A 210 -14.61 7.50 -6.36
N ILE A 211 -13.44 7.38 -6.97
CA ILE A 211 -12.16 7.37 -6.27
C ILE A 211 -11.46 8.69 -6.54
N THR A 212 -10.92 9.32 -5.50
CA THR A 212 -10.03 10.48 -5.59
C THR A 212 -8.68 10.10 -4.99
N GLU A 213 -7.64 10.16 -5.81
CA GLU A 213 -6.27 9.91 -5.42
C GLU A 213 -5.58 11.23 -5.08
N SER A 214 -5.18 11.44 -3.82
CA SER A 214 -4.51 12.67 -3.40
C SER A 214 -3.02 12.50 -3.08
N ILE A 215 -2.47 11.29 -3.21
CA ILE A 215 -1.08 10.97 -2.88
C ILE A 215 -0.23 10.82 -4.15
N PHE A 216 -0.75 10.15 -5.18
CA PHE A 216 0.01 9.84 -6.41
C PHE A 216 -0.75 10.17 -7.70
N GLU A 217 -0.18 11.05 -8.52
CA GLU A 217 -0.85 11.59 -9.72
C GLU A 217 -1.26 10.56 -10.78
N ASN A 218 -0.49 9.47 -10.93
CA ASN A 218 -0.65 8.50 -12.03
C ASN A 218 -0.97 7.09 -11.55
N ARG A 219 -1.75 6.96 -10.44
CA ARG A 219 -2.06 5.65 -9.83
C ARG A 219 -3.26 4.91 -10.44
N PHE A 220 -3.95 5.51 -11.41
CA PHE A 220 -5.14 4.91 -12.04
C PHE A 220 -4.87 3.98 -13.23
N LYS A 221 -3.61 3.68 -13.59
CA LYS A 221 -3.27 2.87 -14.77
C LYS A 221 -3.94 1.49 -14.83
N TYR A 222 -4.24 0.90 -13.69
CA TYR A 222 -4.96 -0.38 -13.63
C TYR A 222 -6.41 -0.28 -14.13
N LEU A 223 -7.02 0.91 -14.11
CA LEU A 223 -8.36 1.12 -14.63
C LEU A 223 -8.41 0.97 -16.16
N ASP A 224 -7.34 1.32 -16.87
CA ASP A 224 -7.25 1.08 -18.31
C ASP A 224 -7.27 -0.43 -18.61
N GLU A 225 -6.57 -1.22 -17.79
CA GLU A 225 -6.58 -2.68 -17.87
C GLU A 225 -7.94 -3.28 -17.48
N LEU A 226 -8.62 -2.73 -16.47
CA LEU A 226 -9.99 -3.12 -16.15
C LEU A 226 -10.98 -2.77 -17.27
N ALA A 227 -10.79 -1.65 -17.99
CA ALA A 227 -11.61 -1.31 -19.14
C ALA A 227 -11.46 -2.36 -20.25
N ARG A 228 -10.26 -2.93 -20.45
CA ARG A 228 -10.04 -4.08 -21.35
C ARG A 228 -10.76 -5.35 -20.89
N MET A 229 -11.01 -5.47 -19.58
CA MET A 229 -11.84 -6.51 -18.97
C MET A 229 -13.35 -6.15 -18.95
N GLY A 230 -13.75 -5.06 -19.61
CA GLY A 230 -15.15 -4.63 -19.74
C GLY A 230 -15.67 -3.72 -18.62
N ALA A 231 -14.81 -3.17 -17.77
CA ALA A 231 -15.20 -2.17 -16.77
C ALA A 231 -15.62 -0.85 -17.42
N ASN A 232 -16.64 -0.23 -16.84
CA ASN A 232 -17.07 1.12 -17.23
C ASN A 232 -16.43 2.15 -16.28
N VAL A 233 -15.36 2.77 -16.75
CA VAL A 233 -14.52 3.66 -15.94
C VAL A 233 -14.19 4.93 -16.72
N LYS A 234 -14.12 6.05 -16.01
CA LYS A 234 -13.72 7.35 -16.57
C LYS A 234 -12.76 8.04 -15.62
N ILE A 235 -11.60 8.47 -16.13
CA ILE A 235 -10.58 9.17 -15.34
C ILE A 235 -10.61 10.66 -15.72
N GLU A 236 -10.67 11.52 -14.71
CA GLU A 236 -10.62 12.98 -14.84
C GLU A 236 -9.66 13.55 -13.80
N GLY A 237 -8.46 13.95 -14.25
CA GLY A 237 -7.42 14.44 -13.35
C GLY A 237 -7.02 13.38 -12.31
N ASN A 238 -7.17 13.72 -11.03
CA ASN A 238 -6.87 12.83 -9.92
C ASN A 238 -8.11 12.08 -9.38
N SER A 239 -9.19 12.04 -10.15
CA SER A 239 -10.39 11.28 -9.80
C SER A 239 -10.79 10.30 -10.89
N ALA A 240 -11.35 9.17 -10.48
CA ALA A 240 -11.94 8.18 -11.36
C ALA A 240 -13.38 7.90 -10.96
N THR A 241 -14.28 7.91 -11.93
CA THR A 241 -15.66 7.45 -11.80
C THR A 241 -15.74 6.02 -12.30
N ILE A 242 -16.35 5.13 -11.51
CA ILE A 242 -16.47 3.70 -11.78
C ILE A 242 -17.95 3.33 -11.71
N GLU A 243 -18.54 2.94 -12.83
CA GLU A 243 -19.90 2.41 -12.87
C GLU A 243 -19.87 0.88 -12.72
N GLY A 244 -20.64 0.38 -11.76
CA GLY A 244 -20.73 -1.04 -11.46
C GLY A 244 -21.16 -1.89 -12.64
N ILE A 245 -20.39 -2.92 -12.94
CA ILE A 245 -20.71 -3.96 -13.92
C ILE A 245 -21.09 -5.26 -13.21
N ARG A 246 -21.78 -6.16 -13.92
CA ARG A 246 -22.19 -7.45 -13.35
C ARG A 246 -21.04 -8.44 -13.19
N ARG A 247 -20.08 -8.41 -14.10
CA ARG A 247 -18.92 -9.32 -14.18
C ARG A 247 -17.86 -8.73 -15.10
N PHE A 248 -16.60 -9.04 -14.84
CA PHE A 248 -15.52 -8.81 -15.80
C PHE A 248 -15.52 -9.87 -16.90
N SER A 249 -14.91 -9.53 -18.03
CA SER A 249 -14.60 -10.45 -19.14
C SER A 249 -13.14 -10.88 -19.10
N GLY A 250 -12.87 -12.16 -19.41
CA GLY A 250 -11.51 -12.69 -19.53
C GLY A 250 -10.67 -11.92 -20.53
N ALA A 251 -9.49 -11.46 -20.10
CA ALA A 251 -8.57 -10.72 -20.95
C ALA A 251 -7.11 -11.00 -20.60
N ARG A 252 -6.20 -10.67 -21.52
CA ARG A 252 -4.77 -10.61 -21.23
C ARG A 252 -4.40 -9.17 -20.86
N VAL A 253 -4.04 -8.95 -19.60
CA VAL A 253 -3.72 -7.65 -19.00
C VAL A 253 -2.28 -7.62 -18.51
N SER A 254 -1.71 -6.43 -18.30
CA SER A 254 -0.34 -6.27 -17.76
C SER A 254 -0.38 -5.53 -16.44
N ALA A 255 0.44 -5.95 -15.47
CA ALA A 255 0.58 -5.27 -14.19
C ALA A 255 1.38 -3.96 -14.34
N PRO A 256 0.78 -2.76 -14.16
CA PRO A 256 1.50 -1.50 -14.30
C PRO A 256 2.37 -1.15 -13.09
N ASP A 257 2.05 -1.71 -11.92
CA ASP A 257 2.79 -1.59 -10.67
C ASP A 257 2.42 -2.72 -9.68
N LEU A 258 3.07 -2.72 -8.51
CA LEU A 258 2.93 -3.73 -7.47
C LEU A 258 1.47 -3.93 -7.00
N ARG A 259 0.76 -2.83 -6.68
CA ARG A 259 -0.58 -2.92 -6.09
C ARG A 259 -1.64 -3.14 -7.17
N ALA A 260 -1.46 -2.47 -8.30
CA ALA A 260 -2.27 -2.70 -9.50
C ALA A 260 -2.22 -4.14 -9.99
N GLY A 261 -1.04 -4.78 -10.02
CA GLY A 261 -0.90 -6.17 -10.43
C GLY A 261 -1.69 -7.12 -9.52
N ALA A 262 -1.58 -6.97 -8.20
CA ALA A 262 -2.37 -7.77 -7.25
C ALA A 262 -3.87 -7.52 -7.40
N ALA A 263 -4.29 -6.28 -7.63
CA ALA A 263 -5.69 -5.94 -7.91
C ALA A 263 -6.19 -6.60 -9.21
N LEU A 264 -5.39 -6.61 -10.29
CA LEU A 264 -5.76 -7.28 -11.54
C LEU A 264 -5.85 -8.80 -11.38
N CYS A 265 -5.06 -9.41 -10.51
CA CYS A 265 -5.28 -10.81 -10.12
C CYS A 265 -6.65 -10.99 -9.45
N ILE A 266 -7.06 -10.12 -8.52
CA ILE A 266 -8.39 -10.15 -7.91
C ILE A 266 -9.50 -10.01 -8.97
N ALA A 267 -9.34 -9.09 -9.92
CA ALA A 267 -10.27 -8.93 -11.03
C ALA A 267 -10.38 -10.23 -11.84
N GLY A 268 -9.24 -10.88 -12.13
CA GLY A 268 -9.19 -12.18 -12.78
C GLY A 268 -9.93 -13.28 -12.03
N LEU A 269 -9.87 -13.31 -10.70
CA LEU A 269 -10.62 -14.27 -9.88
C LEU A 269 -12.13 -14.02 -9.90
N ALA A 270 -12.58 -12.78 -10.15
CA ALA A 270 -13.98 -12.41 -10.24
C ALA A 270 -14.51 -12.34 -11.69
N THR A 271 -13.74 -12.87 -12.65
CA THR A 271 -14.04 -12.83 -14.09
C THR A 271 -14.82 -14.06 -14.54
N ASP A 272 -15.67 -13.89 -15.55
CA ASP A 272 -16.21 -15.00 -16.34
C ASP A 272 -15.22 -15.34 -17.47
N GLY A 273 -14.53 -16.48 -17.32
CA GLY A 273 -13.47 -16.93 -18.22
C GLY A 273 -12.07 -16.78 -17.63
N ILE A 274 -11.06 -16.71 -18.50
CA ILE A 274 -9.65 -16.80 -18.12
C ILE A 274 -8.96 -15.46 -18.35
N THR A 275 -8.32 -14.97 -17.30
CA THR A 275 -7.49 -13.77 -17.33
C THR A 275 -6.02 -14.15 -17.26
N ILE A 276 -5.20 -13.56 -18.12
CA ILE A 276 -3.74 -13.70 -18.10
C ILE A 276 -3.18 -12.37 -17.61
N VAL A 277 -2.40 -12.38 -16.53
CA VAL A 277 -1.73 -11.18 -15.99
C VAL A 277 -0.24 -11.28 -16.31
N ASP A 278 0.24 -10.41 -17.19
CA ASP A 278 1.66 -10.26 -17.54
C ASP A 278 2.38 -9.30 -16.57
N ASP A 279 3.71 -9.21 -16.70
CA ASP A 279 4.58 -8.31 -15.92
C ASP A 279 4.50 -8.52 -14.39
N ILE A 280 4.29 -9.76 -13.97
CA ILE A 280 4.15 -10.17 -12.57
C ILE A 280 5.39 -9.89 -11.70
N VAL A 281 6.53 -9.52 -12.30
CA VAL A 281 7.71 -9.03 -11.57
C VAL A 281 7.38 -7.88 -10.64
N TYR A 282 6.37 -7.06 -10.98
CA TYR A 282 5.90 -6.00 -10.09
C TYR A 282 5.20 -6.55 -8.84
N ILE A 283 4.39 -7.60 -8.99
CA ILE A 283 3.66 -8.25 -7.88
C ILE A 283 4.66 -8.90 -6.92
N GLN A 284 5.67 -9.59 -7.47
CA GLN A 284 6.69 -10.31 -6.70
C GLN A 284 7.56 -9.41 -5.81
N ARG A 285 7.54 -8.09 -6.00
CA ARG A 285 8.26 -7.14 -5.13
C ARG A 285 7.64 -6.95 -3.76
N GLY A 286 6.38 -7.34 -3.56
CA GLY A 286 5.67 -7.08 -2.30
C GLY A 286 4.62 -8.12 -1.92
N TYR A 287 4.48 -9.20 -2.69
CA TYR A 287 3.65 -10.34 -2.30
C TYR A 287 4.47 -11.64 -2.40
N GLU A 288 4.60 -12.33 -1.28
CA GLU A 288 5.31 -13.61 -1.20
C GLU A 288 4.34 -14.76 -1.50
N ARG A 289 4.69 -15.61 -2.47
CA ARG A 289 3.92 -16.83 -2.83
C ARG A 289 2.41 -16.54 -3.00
N PHE A 290 2.11 -15.43 -3.67
CA PHE A 290 0.76 -14.87 -3.77
C PHE A 290 -0.24 -15.87 -4.35
N GLU A 291 0.14 -16.56 -5.42
CA GLU A 291 -0.65 -17.60 -6.07
C GLU A 291 -0.87 -18.82 -5.18
N GLU A 292 0.08 -19.18 -4.31
CA GLU A 292 -0.07 -20.29 -3.38
C GLU A 292 -1.07 -19.94 -2.28
N LYS A 293 -0.97 -18.74 -1.71
CA LYS A 293 -1.92 -18.22 -0.71
C LYS A 293 -3.34 -18.08 -1.28
N LEU A 294 -3.48 -17.65 -2.54
CA LEU A 294 -4.78 -17.62 -3.20
C LEU A 294 -5.34 -19.03 -3.48
N ARG A 295 -4.50 -19.96 -3.94
CA ARG A 295 -4.92 -21.37 -4.13
C ARG A 295 -5.35 -22.03 -2.83
N SER A 296 -4.70 -21.73 -1.71
CA SER A 296 -5.07 -22.33 -0.41
C SER A 296 -6.45 -21.91 0.07
N ILE A 297 -7.01 -20.82 -0.46
CA ILE A 297 -8.39 -20.36 -0.21
C ILE A 297 -9.35 -20.65 -1.39
N GLY A 298 -8.96 -21.55 -2.30
CA GLY A 298 -9.83 -22.07 -3.35
C GLY A 298 -9.74 -21.35 -4.71
N ALA A 299 -8.83 -20.39 -4.88
CA ALA A 299 -8.65 -19.73 -6.16
C ALA A 299 -8.09 -20.67 -7.24
N MET A 300 -8.64 -20.59 -8.45
CA MET A 300 -8.07 -21.21 -9.65
C MET A 300 -7.07 -20.26 -10.30
N ILE A 301 -5.81 -20.34 -9.86
CA ILE A 301 -4.71 -19.50 -10.35
C ILE A 301 -3.43 -20.31 -10.48
N GLU A 302 -2.63 -20.02 -11.51
CA GLU A 302 -1.35 -20.67 -11.74
C GLU A 302 -0.34 -19.66 -12.29
N LYS A 303 0.87 -19.65 -11.71
CA LYS A 303 2.00 -18.93 -12.28
C LYS A 303 2.60 -19.79 -13.39
N VAL A 304 2.77 -19.21 -14.57
CA VAL A 304 3.21 -19.89 -15.78
C VAL A 304 4.31 -19.09 -16.48
N GLU A 305 5.19 -19.77 -17.20
CA GLU A 305 6.33 -19.17 -17.93
C GLU A 305 6.18 -19.32 -19.45
N THR A 306 5.35 -20.26 -19.91
CA THR A 306 5.22 -20.59 -21.34
C THR A 306 3.78 -20.60 -21.83
N GLU A 307 3.59 -20.36 -23.13
CA GLU A 307 2.28 -20.47 -23.78
C GLU A 307 1.69 -21.88 -23.65
N LYS A 308 2.55 -22.91 -23.62
CA LYS A 308 2.12 -24.30 -23.40
C LYS A 308 1.48 -24.49 -22.03
N GLU A 309 2.03 -23.87 -20.99
CA GLU A 309 1.47 -23.92 -19.64
C GLU A 309 0.15 -23.14 -19.54
N ILE A 310 0.04 -22.00 -20.23
CA ILE A 310 -1.22 -21.28 -20.38
C ILE A 310 -2.29 -22.22 -20.98
N GLN A 311 -2.02 -22.87 -22.11
CA GLN A 311 -2.98 -23.80 -22.72
C GLN A 311 -3.33 -24.98 -21.80
N LYS A 312 -2.35 -25.52 -21.05
CA LYS A 312 -2.59 -26.57 -20.05
C LYS A 312 -3.53 -26.10 -18.94
N PHE A 313 -3.36 -24.88 -18.45
CA PHE A 313 -4.24 -24.29 -17.44
C PHE A 313 -5.65 -24.11 -17.98
N ARG A 314 -5.81 -23.61 -19.21
CA ARG A 314 -7.14 -23.49 -19.86
C ARG A 314 -7.88 -24.83 -19.87
N LEU A 315 -7.22 -25.88 -20.35
CA LEU A 315 -7.80 -27.23 -20.37
C LEU A 315 -8.15 -27.77 -18.98
N LYS A 316 -7.48 -27.31 -17.93
CA LYS A 316 -7.72 -27.73 -16.54
C LYS A 316 -8.94 -27.06 -15.92
N VAL A 317 -9.21 -25.80 -16.27
CA VAL A 317 -10.30 -25.01 -15.67
C VAL A 317 -11.61 -25.03 -16.47
N GLY A 318 -11.56 -25.47 -17.73
CA GLY A 318 -12.73 -25.62 -18.61
C GLY A 318 -12.90 -24.45 -19.56
#